data_AF-A0A2D7RKS9-F1
#
_entry.id   AF-A0A2D7RKS9-F1
#
_cell.length_a   1.000
_cell.length_b   1.000
_cell.length_c   1.000
_cell.angle_alpha   90.00
_cell.angle_beta   90.00
_cell.angle_gamma   90.00
#
_symmetry.space_group_name_H-M   'P 1'
#
loop_
_entity.id
_entity.type
_entity.pdbx_description
1 polymer ?
#
loop_
_entity_poly.entity_id
_entity_poly.type
_entity_poly.pdbx_seq_one_letter_code
_entity_poly.pdbx_strand_id
1 'polypeptide(L)' 'MKCLHCKKSFSVTDKKYLPFCSSRCKSLDLSDWLTEANKISDPLTPEQEKF' A
#
# COMPACT_ATOMS: atom_id res chain seq x y z
N MET A 1 -3.56 0.69 -15.44
CA MET A 1 -3.43 0.11 -14.08
C MET A 1 -3.82 1.17 -13.04
N LYS A 2 -4.28 0.76 -11.85
CA LYS A 2 -4.61 1.67 -10.75
C LYS A 2 -3.48 1.66 -9.72
N CYS A 3 -2.91 2.82 -9.39
CA CYS A 3 -1.84 2.93 -8.39
C CYS A 3 -2.34 2.51 -7.01
N LEU A 4 -1.58 1.68 -6.28
CA LEU A 4 -2.02 1.19 -4.97
C LEU A 4 -2.00 2.26 -3.87
N HIS A 5 -1.12 3.26 -3.96
CA HIS A 5 -1.07 4.36 -3.00
C HIS A 5 -2.13 5.45 -3.33
N CYS A 6 -1.98 6.19 -4.43
CA CYS A 6 -2.84 7.34 -4.74
C CYS A 6 -4.12 7.02 -5.54
N LYS A 7 -4.35 5.75 -5.91
CA LYS A 7 -5.53 5.29 -6.66
C LYS A 7 -5.71 5.88 -8.07
N LYS A 8 -4.74 6.66 -8.57
CA LYS A 8 -4.73 7.23 -9.94
C LYS A 8 -4.60 6.12 -10.99
N SER A 9 -5.35 6.24 -12.09
CA SER A 9 -5.17 5.42 -13.29
C SER A 9 -3.94 5.88 -14.08
N PHE A 10 -3.08 4.94 -14.47
CA PHE A 10 -1.87 5.23 -15.24
C PHE A 10 -1.58 4.14 -16.28
N SER A 11 -0.87 4.53 -17.34
CA SER A 11 -0.35 3.60 -18.35
C SER A 11 0.92 2.93 -17.84
N VAL A 12 1.09 1.64 -18.14
CA VAL A 12 2.28 0.89 -17.73
C VAL A 12 3.37 1.15 -18.77
N THR A 13 4.07 2.28 -18.62
CA THR A 13 5.17 2.68 -19.49
C THR A 13 6.53 2.23 -18.94
N ASP A 14 6.72 2.33 -17.62
CA ASP A 14 7.90 1.87 -16.89
C ASP A 14 7.49 0.86 -15.81
N LYS A 15 8.09 -0.34 -15.85
CA LYS A 15 7.81 -1.42 -14.90
C LYS A 15 8.52 -1.26 -13.56
N LYS A 16 9.48 -0.33 -13.45
CA LYS A 16 10.34 -0.13 -12.28
C LYS A 16 9.59 0.18 -10.99
N TYR A 17 8.47 0.89 -11.10
CA TYR A 17 7.71 1.38 -9.95
C TYR A 17 6.38 0.68 -9.75
N LEU A 18 6.05 -0.34 -10.55
CA LEU A 18 4.82 -1.10 -10.35
C LEU A 18 4.80 -1.73 -8.95
N PRO A 19 3.64 -1.77 -8.27
CA PRO A 19 2.29 -1.41 -8.76
C PRO A 19 1.93 0.09 -8.61
N PHE A 20 2.92 0.97 -8.41
CA PHE A 20 2.73 2.41 -8.25
C PHE A 20 2.94 3.18 -9.54
N CYS A 21 2.32 4.37 -9.64
CA CYS A 21 2.44 5.20 -10.83
C CYS A 21 3.77 5.97 -10.94
N SER A 22 4.58 6.01 -9.88
CA SER A 22 5.86 6.72 -9.84
C SER A 22 6.72 6.33 -8.64
N SER A 23 8.01 6.71 -8.66
CA SER A 23 8.92 6.57 -7.51
C SER A 23 8.37 7.20 -6.23
N ARG A 24 7.70 8.35 -6.34
CA ARG A 24 7.10 9.04 -5.19
C ARG A 24 6.06 8.17 -4.49
N CYS A 25 5.12 7.58 -5.23
CA CYS A 25 4.06 6.75 -4.64
C CYS A 25 4.62 5.48 -3.99
N LYS A 26 5.69 4.89 -4.55
CA LYS A 26 6.41 3.78 -3.91
C LYS A 26 7.02 4.18 -2.57
N SER A 27 7.68 5.34 -2.50
CA SER A 27 8.32 5.82 -1.27
C SER A 27 7.32 6.23 -0.19
N LEU A 28 6.19 6.82 -0.58
CA LEU A 28 5.12 7.18 0.36
C LEU A 28 4.48 5.93 0.96
N ASP A 29 4.16 4.93 0.13
CA ASP A 29 3.65 3.63 0.62
C ASP A 29 4.60 3.00 1.64
N LEU A 30 5.91 2.98 1.36
CA LEU A 30 6.91 2.52 2.32
C LEU A 30 6.91 3.34 3.61
N SER A 31 6.75 4.67 3.52
CA SER A 31 6.70 5.55 4.69
C SER A 31 5.47 5.24 5.55
N ASP A 32 4.32 4.95 4.95
CA ASP A 32 3.10 4.56 5.65
C ASP A 32 3.29 3.23 6.42
N TRP A 33 4.11 2.31 5.92
CA TRP A 33 4.50 1.10 6.66
C TRP A 33 5.47 1.40 7.80
N LEU A 34 6.50 2.21 7.57
CA LEU A 34 7.50 2.56 8.59
C LEU A 34 6.92 3.37 9.75
N THR A 35 5.84 4.10 9.49
CA THR A 35 5.16 4.94 10.49
C THR A 35 3.91 4.28 11.08
N GLU A 36 3.67 3.01 10.75
CA GLU A 36 2.50 2.24 11.21
C GLU A 36 1.15 2.87 10.83
N ALA A 37 1.13 3.72 9.79
CA ALA A 37 -0.10 4.27 9.23
C ALA A 37 -0.92 3.17 8.52
N ASN A 38 -0.24 2.18 7.92
CA ASN A 38 -0.85 0.97 7.40
C ASN A 38 -1.23 0.00 8.54
N LYS A 39 -2.33 0.31 9.25
CA LYS A 39 -2.85 -0.49 10.36
C LYS A 39 -4.24 -1.05 10.06
N ILE A 40 -4.50 -2.26 10.55
CA ILE A 40 -5.84 -2.84 10.64
C ILE A 40 -6.40 -2.43 12.00
N SER A 41 -7.48 -1.64 12.02
CA SER A 41 -8.02 -1.07 13.27
C SER A 41 -9.14 -1.92 13.87
N ASP A 42 -9.55 -2.99 13.19
CA ASP A 42 -10.60 -3.88 13.69
C ASP A 42 -10.13 -4.65 14.92
N PRO A 43 -11.00 -4.82 15.94
CA PRO A 43 -10.68 -5.64 17.10
C PRO A 43 -10.46 -7.09 16.67
N LEU A 44 -9.56 -7.79 17.36
CA LEU A 44 -9.37 -9.22 17.15
C LEU A 44 -10.66 -9.97 17.51
N THR A 45 -11.09 -10.87 16.63
CA THR A 45 -12.11 -11.86 17.00
C THR A 45 -11.48 -12.99 17.81
N PRO A 46 -12.28 -13.72 18.63
CA PRO A 46 -11.78 -14.87 19.39
C PRO A 46 -11.13 -15.97 18.53
N GLU A 47 -11.43 -16.04 17.24
CA GLU A 47 -10.78 -16.94 16.28
C GLU A 47 -9.39 -16.45 15.88
N GLN A 48 -9.17 -15.14 15.79
CA GLN A 48 -7.88 -14.55 15.41
C GLN A 48 -6.86 -14.64 16.55
N GLU A 49 -7.29 -14.65 17.81
CA GLU A 49 -6.42 -14.78 19.00
C GLU A 49 -5.77 -16.16 19.15
N LYS A 50 -6.23 -17.18 18.41
CA LYS A 50 -5.79 -18.57 18.57
C LYS A 50 -4.54 -18.94 17.76
N PHE A 51 -3.93 -18.01 17.04
CA PHE A 51 -2.79 -18.24 16.15
C PHE A 51 -1.50 -17.58 16.66
#